data_AF-A0A3D2VU99-F1
#
_entry.id   AF-A0A3D2VU99-F1
#
_cell.length_a   1.000
_cell.length_b   1.000
_cell.length_c   1.000
_cell.angle_alpha   90.00
_cell.angle_beta   90.00
_cell.angle_gamma   90.00
#
_symmetry.space_group_name_H-M   'P 1'
#
loop_
_entity.id
_entity.type
_entity.pdbx_description
1 polymer ?
#
loop_
_entity_poly.entity_id
_entity_poly.type
_entity_poly.pdbx_seq_one_letter_code
_entity_poly.pdbx_strand_id
1 'polypeptide(L)'
;MKSEILLEQGLARLQLPFFAKHHAAISSEAAQAAWSHGRFLETLVVGEVARRDEALIQRRVKAARLPGIKTLDQFLSLIHI
;
A
#
# COMPACT_ATOMS: atom_id res chain seq x y z
N MET A 1 18.70 9.78 16.28
CA MET A 1 19.42 8.49 16.23
C MET A 1 18.82 7.37 17.07
N LYS A 2 18.91 7.33 18.42
CA LYS A 2 18.35 6.19 19.20
C LYS A 2 16.85 5.97 18.97
N SER A 3 16.06 7.04 18.94
CA SER A 3 14.60 6.96 18.72
C SER A 3 14.23 6.49 17.31
N GLU A 4 14.99 6.88 16.29
CA GLU A 4 14.78 6.42 14.91
C GLU A 4 15.07 4.93 14.77
N ILE A 5 16.14 4.44 15.42
CA ILE A 5 16.46 3.01 15.44
C ILE A 5 15.33 2.21 16.12
N LEU A 6 14.81 2.69 17.25
CA LEU A 6 13.68 2.05 17.94
C LEU A 6 12.40 2.06 17.09
N LEU A 7 12.14 3.14 16.35
CA LEU A 7 11.01 3.24 15.44
C LEU A 7 11.12 2.21 14.32
N GLU A 8 12.24 2.19 13.59
CA GLU A 8 12.47 1.26 12.47
C GLU A 8 12.36 -0.21 12.92
N GLN A 9 12.97 -0.55 14.06
CA GLN A 9 12.87 -1.90 14.64
C GLN A 9 11.43 -2.25 15.03
N GLY A 10 10.68 -1.30 15.60
CA GLY A 10 9.28 -1.47 15.93
C GLY A 10 8.41 -1.69 14.69
N LEU A 11 8.60 -0.88 13.65
CA LEU A 11 7.87 -0.99 12.38
C LEU A 11 8.17 -2.31 11.67
N ALA A 12 9.42 -2.77 11.71
CA ALA A 12 9.81 -4.07 11.19
C ALA A 12 9.12 -5.21 11.97
N ARG A 13 9.16 -5.18 13.31
CA ARG A 13 8.53 -6.18 14.18
C ARG A 13 7.01 -6.27 13.97
N LEU A 14 6.36 -5.13 13.75
CA LEU A 14 4.91 -5.04 13.53
C LEU A 14 4.51 -5.30 12.07
N GLN A 15 5.47 -5.55 11.17
CA GLN A 15 5.22 -5.75 9.75
C GLN A 15 4.41 -4.57 9.15
N LEU A 16 4.92 -3.36 9.38
CA LEU A 16 4.40 -2.09 8.84
C LEU A 16 5.36 -1.51 7.78
N PRO A 17 5.59 -2.20 6.65
CA PRO A 17 6.55 -1.76 5.64
C PRO A 17 6.15 -0.45 4.95
N PHE A 18 4.85 -0.12 4.87
CA PHE A 18 4.42 1.18 4.34
C PHE A 18 4.87 2.31 5.28
N PHE A 19 4.69 2.12 6.59
CA PHE A 19 5.17 3.08 7.59
C PHE A 19 6.69 3.26 7.48
N ALA A 20 7.46 2.16 7.48
CA ALA A 20 8.92 2.23 7.40
C ALA A 20 9.39 3.03 6.17
N LYS A 21 8.74 2.81 5.02
CA LYS A 21 9.09 3.50 3.78
C LYS A 21 8.62 4.95 3.71
N HIS A 22 7.46 5.29 4.27
CA HIS A 22 6.78 6.56 3.96
C HIS A 22 6.65 7.53 5.14
N HIS A 23 6.88 7.11 6.39
CA HIS A 23 6.66 7.96 7.56
C HIS A 23 7.44 9.29 7.52
N ALA A 24 8.70 9.27 7.09
CA ALA A 24 9.53 10.48 7.03
C ALA A 24 9.01 11.49 5.99
N ALA A 25 8.64 11.02 4.80
CA ALA A 25 8.11 11.86 3.74
C ALA A 25 6.75 12.46 4.12
N ILE A 26 5.83 11.64 4.63
CA ILE A 26 4.49 12.07 5.05
C ILE A 26 4.60 12.99 6.27
N SER A 27 5.56 12.78 7.18
CA SER A 27 5.79 13.68 8.32
C SER A 27 6.27 15.06 7.86
N SER A 28 7.12 15.12 6.84
CA SER A 28 7.57 16.38 6.26
C SER A 28 6.40 17.13 5.58
N GLU A 29 5.58 16.41 4.82
CA GLU A 29 4.37 16.97 4.20
C GLU A 29 3.37 17.48 5.25
N ALA A 30 3.12 16.68 6.30
CA ALA A 30 2.25 17.04 7.39
C ALA A 30 2.71 18.31 8.12
N ALA A 31 4.02 18.47 8.34
CA ALA A 31 4.56 19.68 8.93
C ALA A 31 4.40 20.90 8.02
N GLN A 32 4.67 20.75 6.71
CA GLN A 32 4.55 21.84 5.73
C GLN A 32 3.09 22.29 5.55
N ALA A 33 2.15 21.34 5.55
CA ALA A 33 0.73 21.59 5.35
C ALA A 33 -0.06 21.76 6.66
N ALA A 34 0.64 21.88 7.81
CA ALA A 34 0.05 22.03 9.14
C ALA A 34 -1.05 20.98 9.45
N TRP A 35 -0.84 19.73 9.06
CA TRP A 35 -1.79 18.65 9.34
C TRP A 35 -1.89 18.38 10.84
N SER A 36 -3.09 17.96 11.26
CA SER A 36 -3.26 17.37 12.57
C SER A 36 -2.50 16.03 12.65
N HIS A 37 -2.06 15.66 13.86
CA HIS A 37 -1.49 14.34 14.12
C HIS A 37 -2.45 13.20 13.72
N GLY A 38 -3.75 13.43 13.83
CA GLY A 38 -4.78 12.48 13.39
C GLY A 38 -4.72 12.22 11.89
N ARG A 39 -4.63 13.28 11.07
CA ARG A 39 -4.54 13.16 9.60
C ARG A 39 -3.23 12.48 9.16
N PHE A 40 -2.13 12.80 9.84
CA PHE A 40 -0.85 12.12 9.60
C PHE A 40 -0.98 10.61 9.85
N LEU A 41 -1.55 10.22 10.99
CA LEU A 41 -1.73 8.81 11.34
C LEU A 41 -2.71 8.11 10.39
N GLU A 42 -3.82 8.75 10.05
CA GLU A 42 -4.81 8.25 9.08
C GLU A 42 -4.15 7.95 7.74
N THR A 43 -3.36 8.87 7.20
CA THR A 43 -2.65 8.71 5.93
C THR A 43 -1.75 7.47 5.94
N LEU A 44 -0.99 7.27 7.02
CA LEU A 44 -0.13 6.10 7.18
C LEU A 44 -0.92 4.79 7.28
N VAL A 45 -1.99 4.78 8.06
CA VAL A 45 -2.85 3.60 8.25
C VAL A 45 -3.52 3.21 6.93
N VAL A 46 -4.08 4.19 6.21
CA VAL A 46 -4.73 3.96 4.90
C VAL A 46 -3.74 3.35 3.91
N GLY A 47 -2.51 3.88 3.82
CA GLY A 47 -1.49 3.33 2.93
C GLY A 47 -1.08 1.89 3.28
N GLU A 48 -0.96 1.56 4.57
CA GLU A 48 -0.63 0.19 4.98
C GLU A 48 -1.78 -0.79 4.72
N VAL A 49 -3.03 -0.37 4.94
CA VAL A 49 -4.21 -1.19 4.63
C VAL A 49 -4.29 -1.45 3.12
N ALA A 50 -4.17 -0.42 2.30
CA ALA A 50 -4.19 -0.56 0.84
C ALA A 50 -3.12 -1.54 0.33
N ARG A 51 -1.90 -1.47 0.87
CA ARG A 51 -0.82 -2.41 0.55
C ARG A 51 -1.17 -3.86 0.93
N ARG A 52 -1.81 -4.07 2.08
CA ARG A 52 -2.24 -5.41 2.52
C ARG A 52 -3.34 -5.96 1.63
N ASP A 53 -4.30 -5.13 1.25
CA ASP A 53 -5.40 -5.51 0.36
C ASP A 53 -4.88 -5.88 -1.03
N GLU A 54 -3.96 -5.08 -1.59
CA GLU A 54 -3.30 -5.41 -2.86
C GLU A 54 -2.55 -6.74 -2.77
N ALA A 55 -1.79 -6.98 -1.70
CA ALA A 55 -1.09 -8.25 -1.51
C ALA A 55 -2.06 -9.44 -1.41
N LEU A 56 -3.23 -9.27 -0.79
CA LEU A 56 -4.27 -10.30 -0.73
C LEU A 56 -4.88 -10.56 -2.10
N ILE A 57 -5.19 -9.52 -2.87
CA ILE A 57 -5.70 -9.62 -4.25
C ILE A 57 -4.69 -10.37 -5.12
N GLN A 58 -3.42 -9.97 -5.13
CA GLN A 58 -2.38 -10.61 -5.92
C GLN A 58 -2.19 -12.09 -5.56
N ARG A 59 -2.24 -12.43 -4.27
CA ARG A 59 -2.18 -13.83 -3.82
C ARG A 59 -3.38 -14.64 -4.33
N ARG A 60 -4.60 -14.09 -4.26
CA ARG A 60 -5.82 -14.75 -4.74
C ARG A 60 -5.79 -14.95 -6.25
N VAL A 61 -5.40 -13.92 -7.02
CA VAL A 61 -5.25 -14.00 -8.48
C VAL A 61 -4.24 -15.08 -8.87
N LYS A 62 -3.06 -15.12 -8.21
CA LYS A 62 -2.03 -16.13 -8.47
C LYS A 62 -2.51 -17.54 -8.11
N ALA A 63 -3.20 -17.71 -6.98
CA ALA A 63 -3.67 -19.00 -6.50
C ALA A 63 -4.79 -19.58 -7.39
N ALA A 64 -5.64 -18.73 -7.96
CA ALA A 64 -6.73 -19.15 -8.84
C ALA A 64 -6.26 -19.75 -10.18
N ARG A 65 -4.94 -19.70 -10.49
CA ARG A 65 -4.36 -20.19 -11.76
C ARG A 65 -5.19 -19.79 -12.98
N LEU A 66 -5.70 -18.55 -12.98
CA LEU A 66 -6.52 -18.06 -14.08
C LEU A 66 -5.69 -18.20 -15.36
N PRO A 67 -6.15 -18.96 -16.38
CA PRO A 67 -5.52 -18.90 -17.69
C PRO A 67 -5.58 -17.44 -18.12
N GLY A 68 -4.42 -16.88 -18.51
CA GLY A 68 -4.12 -15.45 -18.54
C GLY A 68 -5.34 -14.59 -18.83
N ILE A 69 -5.57 -13.59 -17.96
CA ILE A 69 -6.65 -12.61 -18.10
C ILE A 69 -6.57 -12.05 -19.53
N LYS A 70 -7.37 -12.62 -20.43
CA LYS A 70 -7.76 -11.96 -21.65
C LYS A 70 -8.56 -10.77 -21.12
N THR A 71 -7.90 -9.62 -21.07
CA THR A 71 -8.57 -8.36 -20.80
C THR A 71 -9.81 -8.29 -21.68
N LEU A 72 -10.90 -7.73 -21.16
CA LEU A 72 -12.18 -7.60 -21.86
C LEU A 72 -11.99 -6.99 -23.28
N ASP A 73 -10.94 -6.20 -23.45
CA ASP A 73 -10.42 -5.69 -24.73
C ASP A 73 -10.25 -6.77 -25.82
N GLN A 74 -9.78 -7.97 -25.49
CA GLN A 74 -9.64 -9.08 -26.44
C GLN A 74 -10.97 -9.79 -26.77
N PHE A 75 -11.99 -9.67 -25.92
CA PHE A 75 -13.31 -10.24 -26.20
C PHE A 75 -14.09 -9.40 -27.22
N LEU A 76 -13.87 -8.08 -27.25
CA LEU A 76 -14.59 -7.17 -28.16
C LEU A 76 -14.07 -7.22 -29.62
N SER A 77 -12.88 -7.79 -29.84
CA SER A 77 -12.31 -7.98 -31.19
C SER A 77 -12.94 -9.13 -32.00
N LEU A 78 -13.81 -9.95 -31.40
CA LEU A 78 -14.37 -11.16 -32.02
C LEU A 78 -15.86 -11.08 -32.36
N ILE A 79 -16.52 -9.93 -32.12
CA ILE A 79 -17.89 -9.68 -32.55
C ILE A 79 -17.85 -8.67 -33.69
N HIS A 80 -17.56 -9.17 -34.89
CA HIS A 80 -18.11 -8.58 -36.10
C HIS A 80 -19.48 -9.24 -36.33
N ILE A 81 -20.53 -8.56 -35.87
CA ILE A 81 -21.91 -8.72 -36.35
C ILE A 81 -22.42 -7.31 -36.63
#